data_AF-W2P2K7-F1
#
_entry.id   AF-W2P2K7-F1
#
_cell.length_a   1.000
_cell.length_b   1.000
_cell.length_c   1.000
_cell.angle_alpha   90.00
_cell.angle_beta   90.00
_cell.angle_gamma   90.00
#
_symmetry.space_group_name_H-M   'P 1'
#
loop_
_entity.id
_entity.type
_entity.pdbx_description
1 polymer ?
#
loop_
_entity_poly.entity_id
_entity_poly.type
_entity_poly.pdbx_seq_one_letter_code
_entity_poly.pdbx_strand_id
1 'polypeptide(L)'
;MRPPLLLFLTVTVLVSCASAVSTGNAAELRSLRSIKTTTNDDAAEEERGGFYHKFDLNFLDDIFHGLPEQFQRMRNQPERLRTMFENWKTGWMSVDDAVAYMTREGLSEKAISQFKAAYQAYLKHKG
;
A
#
# COMPACT_ATOMS: atom_id res chain seq x y z
N MET A 1 43.34 -16.40 3.68
CA MET A 1 42.14 -16.94 4.35
C MET A 1 41.01 -17.02 3.33
N ARG A 2 40.28 -18.14 3.32
CA ARG A 2 39.16 -18.49 2.40
C ARG A 2 38.03 -17.44 2.43
N PRO A 3 37.36 -17.13 1.29
CA PRO A 3 36.08 -16.41 1.27
C PRO A 3 34.94 -17.39 1.58
N PRO A 4 33.79 -16.95 2.13
CA PRO A 4 32.64 -16.65 1.26
C PRO A 4 31.67 -15.62 1.92
N LEU A 5 30.65 -15.02 1.30
CA LEU A 5 29.46 -15.59 0.65
C LEU A 5 28.79 -14.43 -0.11
N LEU A 6 28.74 -14.53 -1.44
CA LEU A 6 27.81 -13.76 -2.26
C LEU A 6 26.38 -14.18 -1.90
N LEU A 7 25.64 -13.30 -1.24
CA LEU A 7 24.22 -13.50 -0.96
C LEU A 7 23.42 -13.03 -2.18
N PHE A 8 23.21 -13.96 -3.13
CA PHE A 8 22.26 -13.76 -4.22
C PHE A 8 20.84 -13.93 -3.66
N LEU A 9 20.15 -12.82 -3.41
CA LEU A 9 18.74 -12.82 -3.03
C LEU A 9 17.90 -12.88 -4.32
N THR A 10 17.53 -14.08 -4.76
CA THR A 10 16.63 -14.28 -5.90
C THR A 10 15.18 -14.11 -5.45
N VAL A 11 14.54 -13.02 -5.83
CA VAL A 11 13.11 -12.79 -5.60
C VAL A 11 12.30 -13.61 -6.61
N THR A 12 11.74 -14.74 -6.18
CA THR A 12 10.81 -15.54 -6.98
C THR A 12 9.40 -14.95 -6.86
N VAL A 13 8.97 -14.18 -7.84
CA VAL A 13 7.55 -13.79 -7.98
C VAL A 13 6.83 -14.88 -8.76
N LEU A 14 6.12 -15.76 -8.06
CA LEU A 14 5.17 -16.71 -8.65
C LEU A 14 3.76 -16.31 -8.21
N VAL A 15 3.09 -15.46 -9.00
CA VAL A 15 1.63 -15.34 -8.96
C VAL A 15 1.09 -15.97 -10.24
N SER A 16 0.79 -17.27 -10.13
CA SER A 16 0.12 -18.05 -11.16
C SER A 16 -1.37 -17.75 -11.10
N CYS A 17 -1.86 -16.87 -11.98
CA CYS A 17 -3.29 -16.65 -12.14
C CYS A 17 -3.87 -17.76 -13.03
N ALA A 18 -4.04 -18.94 -12.43
CA ALA A 18 -4.72 -20.06 -13.06
C ALA A 18 -6.23 -19.94 -12.81
N SER A 19 -6.93 -19.25 -13.71
CA SER A 19 -8.35 -19.47 -13.92
C SER A 19 -8.56 -19.95 -15.35
N ALA A 20 -8.09 -21.17 -15.61
CA ALA A 20 -8.68 -22.01 -16.62
C ALA A 20 -9.95 -22.63 -16.01
N VAL A 21 -11.12 -22.08 -16.30
CA VAL A 21 -12.37 -22.82 -16.16
C VAL A 21 -13.02 -22.97 -17.53
N SER A 22 -12.72 -24.15 -18.06
CA SER A 22 -13.48 -24.99 -18.98
C SER A 22 -14.61 -24.34 -19.78
N THR A 23 -14.39 -24.38 -21.09
CA THR A 23 -15.40 -24.63 -22.12
C THR A 23 -16.39 -25.70 -21.66
N GLY A 24 -17.67 -25.33 -21.59
CA GLY A 24 -18.81 -26.21 -21.34
C GLY A 24 -19.99 -25.71 -22.16
N ASN A 25 -20.07 -26.23 -23.39
CA ASN A 25 -21.27 -26.55 -24.15
C ASN A 25 -22.58 -25.74 -23.93
N ALA A 26 -23.07 -25.27 -25.08
CA ALA A 26 -24.47 -25.32 -25.50
C ALA A 26 -25.47 -24.34 -24.83
N ALA A 27 -25.66 -23.25 -25.58
CA ALA A 27 -26.96 -22.82 -26.08
C ALA A 27 -28.04 -22.41 -25.06
N GLU A 28 -28.28 -21.09 -25.09
CA GLU A 28 -29.62 -20.53 -25.20
C GLU A 28 -30.64 -20.93 -24.12
N LEU A 29 -30.45 -20.39 -22.93
CA LEU A 29 -31.57 -19.84 -22.17
C LEU A 29 -31.27 -18.38 -21.81
N ARG A 30 -31.48 -17.53 -22.83
CA ARG A 30 -31.72 -16.10 -22.70
C ARG A 30 -32.94 -15.87 -21.80
N SER A 31 -32.76 -15.89 -20.49
CA SER A 31 -33.64 -15.20 -19.54
C SER A 31 -33.01 -15.14 -18.14
N LEU A 32 -31.80 -14.59 -18.03
CA LEU A 32 -31.41 -13.99 -16.75
C LEU A 32 -31.98 -12.59 -16.73
N ARG A 33 -33.25 -12.54 -16.31
CA ARG A 33 -33.90 -11.44 -15.61
C ARG A 33 -32.85 -10.46 -15.11
N SER A 34 -32.86 -9.25 -15.68
CA SER A 34 -32.13 -8.09 -15.17
C SER A 34 -32.36 -8.06 -13.66
N ILE A 35 -31.36 -8.52 -12.91
CA ILE A 35 -31.29 -8.24 -11.49
C ILE A 35 -31.02 -6.75 -11.49
N LYS A 36 -32.09 -6.01 -11.27
CA LYS A 36 -32.05 -4.69 -10.65
C LYS A 36 -31.35 -4.91 -9.31
N THR A 37 -30.04 -5.08 -9.36
CA THR A 37 -29.17 -5.06 -8.19
C THR A 37 -29.38 -3.66 -7.70
N THR A 38 -30.14 -3.59 -6.61
CA THR A 38 -30.10 -2.55 -5.62
C THR A 38 -28.76 -1.87 -5.71
N THR A 39 -28.80 -0.66 -6.24
CA THR A 39 -27.84 0.39 -6.07
C THR A 39 -27.60 0.57 -4.57
N ASN A 40 -26.85 -0.34 -3.95
CA ASN A 40 -26.10 -0.02 -2.75
C ASN A 40 -24.88 0.79 -3.23
N ASP A 41 -25.17 2.01 -3.71
CA ASP A 41 -24.15 3.04 -3.93
C ASP A 41 -23.62 3.59 -2.60
N ASP A 42 -24.10 3.10 -1.46
CA ASP A 42 -23.61 3.51 -0.14
C ASP A 42 -22.17 3.05 0.18
N ALA A 43 -21.54 2.22 -0.67
CA ALA A 43 -20.13 1.83 -0.49
C ALA A 43 -19.13 2.65 -1.33
N ALA A 44 -19.60 3.49 -2.28
CA ALA A 44 -18.72 4.25 -3.16
C ALA A 44 -18.49 5.70 -2.71
N GLU A 45 -19.38 6.25 -1.87
CA GLU A 45 -19.33 7.67 -1.48
C GLU A 45 -18.42 7.96 -0.26
N GLU A 46 -18.14 6.96 0.59
CA GLU A 46 -17.42 7.10 1.87
C GLU A 46 -15.89 7.28 1.73
N GLU A 47 -15.36 7.94 0.70
CA GLU A 47 -13.91 8.26 0.63
C GLU A 47 -13.54 9.54 -0.12
N ARG A 48 -14.49 10.46 -0.36
CA ARG A 48 -14.15 11.73 -1.02
C ARG A 48 -13.46 12.74 -0.08
N GLY A 49 -13.44 12.47 1.23
CA GLY A 49 -12.54 13.12 2.17
C GLY A 49 -11.11 12.63 1.98
N GLY A 50 -10.39 13.19 1.00
CA GLY A 50 -9.01 12.80 0.73
C GLY A 50 -8.12 13.03 1.96
N PHE A 51 -7.51 11.97 2.49
CA PHE A 51 -6.50 12.10 3.53
C PHE A 51 -5.27 12.85 3.00
N TYR A 52 -4.93 13.97 3.64
CA TYR A 52 -3.74 14.75 3.34
C TYR A 52 -2.90 14.92 4.60
N HIS A 53 -1.60 14.65 4.50
CA HIS A 53 -0.66 14.85 5.60
C HIS A 53 0.51 15.70 5.11
N LYS A 54 0.77 16.80 5.81
CA LYS A 54 1.92 17.67 5.52
C LYS A 54 3.14 17.17 6.28
N PHE A 55 4.14 16.70 5.53
CA PHE A 55 5.43 16.32 6.10
C PHE A 55 6.30 17.55 6.37
N ASP A 56 7.00 17.55 7.51
CA ASP A 56 7.98 18.58 7.88
C ASP A 56 9.43 18.11 7.66
N LEU A 57 9.63 17.35 6.57
CA LEU A 57 10.96 16.98 6.11
C LEU A 57 11.50 18.14 5.28
N ASN A 58 12.49 18.87 5.81
CA ASN A 58 13.27 19.79 4.99
C ASN A 58 13.83 19.01 3.81
N PHE A 59 13.49 19.44 2.59
CA PHE A 59 13.95 18.81 1.34
C PHE A 59 15.47 18.54 1.33
N LEU A 60 16.24 19.38 2.01
CA LEU A 60 17.69 19.24 2.18
C LEU A 60 18.09 18.04 3.06
N ASP A 61 17.35 17.74 4.12
CA ASP A 61 17.62 16.57 5.00
C ASP A 61 17.47 15.25 4.21
N ASP A 62 16.53 15.21 3.26
CA ASP A 62 16.29 14.06 2.38
C ASP A 62 17.37 13.87 1.30
N ILE A 63 18.08 14.93 0.89
CA ILE A 63 19.23 14.80 -0.02
C ILE A 63 20.42 14.15 0.69
N PHE A 64 20.67 14.51 1.95
CA PHE A 64 21.81 13.96 2.70
C PHE A 64 21.53 12.58 3.30
N HIS A 65 20.27 12.26 3.60
CA HIS A 65 19.86 10.98 4.21
C HIS A 65 18.98 10.12 3.30
N GLY A 66 18.97 10.39 1.99
CA GLY A 66 18.42 9.55 0.92
C GLY A 66 17.13 8.82 1.30
N LEU A 67 16.00 9.53 1.37
CA LEU A 67 14.72 8.87 1.55
C LEU A 67 14.49 7.88 0.40
N PRO A 68 14.13 6.59 0.63
CA PRO A 68 13.92 5.65 -0.46
C PRO A 68 12.80 6.12 -1.40
N GLU A 69 12.88 5.75 -2.68
CA GLU A 69 12.02 6.30 -3.73
C GLU A 69 10.52 6.15 -3.42
N GLN A 70 10.10 5.01 -2.85
CA GLN A 70 8.70 4.79 -2.48
C GLN A 70 8.20 5.81 -1.45
N PHE A 71 9.04 6.17 -0.47
CA PHE A 71 8.68 7.12 0.58
C PHE A 71 8.76 8.56 0.06
N GLN A 72 9.67 8.86 -0.87
CA GLN A 72 9.64 10.14 -1.59
C GLN A 72 8.33 10.33 -2.35
N ARG A 73 7.86 9.28 -3.03
CA ARG A 73 6.58 9.30 -3.75
C ARG A 73 5.41 9.42 -2.78
N MET A 74 5.42 8.72 -1.64
CA MET A 74 4.39 8.88 -0.60
C MET A 74 4.35 10.31 -0.06
N ARG A 75 5.51 10.92 0.19
CA ARG A 75 5.59 12.32 0.66
C ARG A 75 5.04 13.30 -0.36
N ASN A 76 5.36 13.11 -1.64
CA ASN A 76 5.03 14.07 -2.70
C ASN A 76 3.63 13.84 -3.33
N GLN A 77 3.09 12.63 -3.22
CA GLN A 77 1.81 12.24 -3.83
C GLN A 77 0.85 11.74 -2.75
N PRO A 78 -0.19 12.51 -2.38
CA PRO A 78 -1.11 12.13 -1.31
C PRO A 78 -1.86 10.84 -1.63
N GLU A 79 -2.14 10.57 -2.91
CA GLU A 79 -2.75 9.32 -3.34
C GLU A 79 -1.85 8.10 -3.08
N ARG A 80 -0.54 8.23 -3.32
CA ARG A 80 0.41 7.14 -3.01
C ARG A 80 0.53 6.91 -1.51
N LEU A 81 0.53 7.97 -0.72
CA LEU A 81 0.49 7.88 0.73
C LEU A 81 -0.75 7.11 1.19
N ARG A 82 -1.92 7.51 0.70
CA ARG A 82 -3.21 6.89 1.03
C ARG A 82 -3.24 5.42 0.63
N THR A 83 -2.87 5.07 -0.60
CA THR A 83 -2.82 3.68 -1.05
C THR A 83 -1.90 2.84 -0.17
N MET A 84 -0.72 3.36 0.19
CA MET A 84 0.21 2.59 1.03
C MET A 84 -0.35 2.39 2.45
N PHE A 85 -0.92 3.44 3.04
CA PHE A 85 -1.49 3.35 4.38
C PHE A 85 -2.75 2.47 4.42
N GLU A 86 -3.57 2.49 3.37
CA GLU A 86 -4.69 1.57 3.23
C GLU A 86 -4.19 0.13 3.13
N ASN A 87 -3.13 -0.14 2.35
CA ASN A 87 -2.51 -1.47 2.27
C ASN A 87 -1.96 -1.93 3.63
N TRP A 88 -1.35 -1.04 4.41
CA TRP A 88 -0.89 -1.37 5.76
C TRP A 88 -2.06 -1.67 6.69
N LYS A 89 -3.10 -0.82 6.68
CA LYS A 89 -4.31 -1.00 7.50
C LYS A 89 -5.02 -2.31 7.17
N THR A 90 -5.30 -2.56 5.89
CA THR A 90 -5.96 -3.80 5.42
C THR A 90 -5.11 -5.05 5.62
N GLY A 91 -3.78 -4.90 5.59
CA GLY A 91 -2.82 -5.92 5.97
C GLY A 91 -2.65 -6.11 7.49
N TRP A 92 -3.44 -5.43 8.33
CA TRP A 92 -3.38 -5.46 9.79
C TRP A 92 -2.02 -5.07 10.37
N MET A 93 -1.24 -4.26 9.64
CA MET A 93 0.06 -3.80 10.07
C MET A 93 -0.10 -2.84 11.25
N SER A 94 0.47 -3.19 12.40
CA SER A 94 0.48 -2.30 13.54
C SER A 94 1.39 -1.09 13.29
N VAL A 95 1.25 -0.04 14.11
CA VAL A 95 2.16 1.11 14.03
C VAL A 95 3.61 0.70 14.28
N ASP A 96 3.84 -0.26 15.19
CA ASP A 96 5.19 -0.73 15.50
C ASP A 96 5.77 -1.60 14.37
N ASP A 97 4.95 -2.42 13.72
CA ASP A 97 5.35 -3.17 12.51
C ASP A 97 5.67 -2.23 11.35
N ALA A 98 4.89 -1.15 11.19
CA ALA A 98 5.17 -0.11 10.20
C ALA A 98 6.51 0.58 10.48
N VAL A 99 6.82 0.86 11.75
CA VAL A 99 8.13 1.41 12.16
C VAL A 99 9.27 0.42 11.86
N ALA A 100 9.08 -0.86 12.18
CA ALA A 100 10.07 -1.91 11.87
C ALA A 100 10.29 -2.04 10.36
N TYR A 101 9.22 -1.96 9.56
CA TYR A 101 9.29 -1.92 8.10
C TYR A 101 10.11 -0.72 7.63
N MET A 102 9.77 0.50 8.05
CA MET A 102 10.51 1.72 7.67
C MET A 102 11.99 1.65 8.05
N THR A 103 12.30 1.10 9.22
CA THR A 103 13.68 0.89 9.68
C THR A 103 14.45 -0.04 8.73
N ARG A 104 13.81 -1.15 8.32
CA ARG A 104 14.41 -2.11 7.37
C ARG A 104 14.60 -1.52 5.98
N GLU A 105 13.70 -0.63 5.55
CA GLU A 105 13.83 0.10 4.28
C GLU A 105 14.92 1.19 4.32
N GLY A 106 15.54 1.42 5.48
CA GLY A 106 16.66 2.34 5.63
C GLY A 106 16.25 3.79 5.90
N LEU A 107 15.05 4.03 6.43
CA LEU A 107 14.64 5.38 6.81
C LEU A 107 15.43 5.88 8.02
N SER A 108 15.77 7.17 8.01
CA SER A 108 16.31 7.84 9.19
C SER A 108 15.27 7.91 10.31
N GLU A 109 15.70 7.96 11.56
CA GLU A 109 14.80 8.05 12.73
C GLU A 109 13.83 9.24 12.63
N LYS A 110 14.30 10.37 12.07
CA LYS A 110 13.48 11.55 11.82
C LYS A 110 12.39 11.28 10.79
N ALA A 111 12.73 10.62 9.67
CA ALA A 111 11.74 10.23 8.66
C ALA A 111 10.74 9.22 9.23
N ILE A 112 11.21 8.21 9.97
CA ILE A 112 10.36 7.25 10.67
C ILE A 112 9.37 7.98 11.59
N SER A 113 9.82 8.94 12.39
CA SER A 113 8.93 9.70 13.28
C SER A 113 7.81 10.42 12.52
N GLN A 114 8.11 11.01 11.37
CA GLN A 114 7.12 11.71 10.54
C GLN A 114 6.13 10.72 9.89
N PHE A 115 6.63 9.64 9.28
CA PHE A 115 5.75 8.62 8.67
C PHE A 115 4.92 7.86 9.71
N LYS A 116 5.46 7.61 10.91
CA LYS A 116 4.72 7.06 12.05
C LYS A 116 3.56 7.96 12.44
N ALA A 117 3.81 9.26 12.61
CA ALA A 117 2.77 10.24 12.94
C ALA A 117 1.71 10.33 11.83
N ALA A 118 2.14 10.31 10.56
CA ALA A 118 1.24 10.27 9.41
C ALA A 118 0.35 9.03 9.41
N TYR A 119 0.92 7.85 9.67
CA TYR A 119 0.16 6.61 9.71
C TYR A 119 -0.81 6.55 10.89
N GLN A 120 -0.39 7.02 12.07
CA GLN A 120 -1.29 7.17 13.22
C GLN A 120 -2.45 8.13 12.93
N ALA A 121 -2.19 9.25 12.25
CA ALA A 121 -3.22 10.19 11.83
C ALA A 121 -4.18 9.56 10.82
N TYR A 122 -3.66 8.75 9.89
CA TYR A 122 -4.47 8.01 8.92
C TYR A 122 -5.40 7.00 9.59
N LEU A 123 -4.89 6.20 10.54
CA LEU A 123 -5.69 5.24 11.28
C LEU A 123 -6.84 5.92 12.05
N LYS A 124 -6.59 7.11 12.63
CA LYS A 124 -7.63 7.91 13.30
C LYS A 124 -8.65 8.52 12.33
N HIS A 125 -8.26 8.76 11.09
CA HIS A 125 -9.16 9.29 10.06
C HIS A 125 -10.07 8.20 9.46
N LYS A 126 -9.61 6.95 9.46
CA LYS A 126 -10.28 5.80 8.83
C LYS A 126 -10.92 4.80 9.81
N GLY A 127 -10.68 4.95 11.11
CA GLY A 127 -11.25 4.13 12.17
C GLY A 127 -12.32 4.90 12.90
#